data_AF-X1TVA7-F1
#
_entry.id   AF-X1TVA7-F1
#
_cell.length_a   1.000
_cell.length_b   1.000
_cell.length_c   1.000
_cell.angle_alpha   90.00
_cell.angle_beta   90.00
_cell.angle_gamma   90.00
#
_symmetry.space_group_name_H-M   'P 1'
#
loop_
_entity.id
_entity.type
_entity.pdbx_description
1 polymer ?
#
loop_
_entity_poly.entity_id
_entity_poly.type
_entity_poly.pdbx_seq_one_letter_code
_entity_poly.pdbx_strand_id
1 'polypeptide(L)'
;MLIDIRKLKKSFTVAFKGLFYGIRDEATFRAGVIISVFVVFFTFYYPLTNLERAVVFLTMFAVLGIELMNTQVERTTNLIDKNHNPEIRIIKDLAAGAVLLIVMVAAIVAGFIFIPYIFGLK
;
A
#
# COMPACT_ATOMS: atom_id res chain seq x y z
N MET A 1 18.48 -25.15 -13.84
CA MET A 1 17.83 -24.65 -12.61
C MET A 1 16.35 -25.00 -12.70
N LEU A 2 15.93 -26.15 -12.15
CA LEU A 2 14.52 -26.54 -12.16
C LEU A 2 13.80 -25.75 -11.06
N ILE A 3 12.73 -25.06 -11.42
CA ILE A 3 11.89 -24.32 -10.48
C ILE A 3 11.26 -25.33 -9.52
N ASP A 4 11.65 -25.26 -8.25
CA ASP A 4 11.07 -26.10 -7.19
C ASP A 4 9.71 -25.54 -6.78
N ILE A 5 8.64 -26.16 -7.29
CA ILE A 5 7.25 -25.78 -7.03
C ILE A 5 6.93 -25.80 -5.52
N ARG A 6 7.59 -26.66 -4.73
CA ARG A 6 7.39 -26.72 -3.27
C ARG A 6 7.97 -25.48 -2.59
N LYS A 7 9.15 -25.02 -3.03
CA LYS A 7 9.75 -23.77 -2.55
C LYS A 7 8.89 -22.57 -2.93
N LEU A 8 8.38 -22.51 -4.16
CA LEU A 8 7.48 -21.43 -4.59
C LEU A 8 6.22 -21.36 -3.74
N LYS A 9 5.52 -22.48 -3.55
CA LYS A 9 4.32 -22.55 -2.70
C LYS A 9 4.61 -22.03 -1.29
N LYS A 10 5.73 -22.44 -0.70
CA LYS A 10 6.16 -21.97 0.62
C LYS A 10 6.37 -20.45 0.64
N SER A 11 7.03 -19.87 -0.36
CA SER A 11 7.24 -18.42 -0.44
C SER A 11 5.93 -17.64 -0.52
N PHE A 12 4.96 -18.11 -1.33
CA PHE A 12 3.63 -17.49 -1.37
C PHE A 12 2.92 -17.59 -0.02
N THR A 13 2.95 -18.74 0.64
CA THR A 13 2.35 -18.89 1.98
C THR A 13 2.97 -17.91 2.98
N VAL A 14 4.28 -17.68 2.95
CA VAL A 14 4.94 -16.70 3.81
C VAL A 14 4.47 -15.28 3.48
N ALA A 15 4.41 -14.91 2.20
CA ALA A 15 3.94 -13.59 1.77
C ALA A 15 2.49 -13.33 2.20
N PHE A 16 1.58 -14.29 2.00
CA PHE A 16 0.18 -14.16 2.42
C PHE A 16 0.03 -14.04 3.95
N LYS A 17 0.85 -14.75 4.72
CA LYS A 17 0.89 -14.56 6.18
C LYS A 17 1.27 -13.13 6.55
N GLY A 18 2.25 -12.55 5.85
CA GLY A 18 2.63 -11.14 6.04
C GLY A 18 1.51 -10.16 5.71
N LEU A 19 0.78 -10.38 4.61
CA LEU A 19 -0.38 -9.55 4.25
C LEU A 19 -1.50 -9.65 5.30
N PHE A 20 -1.86 -10.88 5.68
CA PHE A 20 -2.91 -11.10 6.69
C PHE A 20 -2.53 -10.48 8.04
N TYR A 21 -1.25 -10.58 8.41
CA TYR A 21 -0.70 -9.92 9.57
C TYR A 21 -0.92 -8.39 9.50
N GLY A 22 -0.56 -7.75 8.39
CA GLY A 22 -0.81 -6.32 8.18
C GLY A 22 -2.29 -5.95 8.35
N ILE A 23 -3.21 -6.71 7.73
CA ILE A 23 -4.65 -6.45 7.82
C ILE A 23 -5.15 -6.53 9.27
N ARG A 24 -4.67 -7.53 10.02
CA ARG A 24 -5.16 -7.78 11.38
C ARG A 24 -4.58 -6.80 12.38
N ASP A 25 -3.27 -6.57 12.35
CA ASP A 25 -2.55 -5.90 13.42
C ASP A 25 -2.30 -4.41 13.15
N GLU A 26 -2.34 -3.95 11.88
CA GLU A 26 -2.00 -2.56 11.51
C GLU A 26 -3.23 -1.77 11.04
N ALA A 27 -3.61 -0.74 11.79
CA ALA A 27 -4.82 0.03 11.52
C ALA A 27 -4.75 0.81 10.20
N THR A 28 -3.60 1.41 9.89
CA THR A 28 -3.37 2.16 8.65
C THR A 28 -3.45 1.22 7.44
N PHE A 29 -2.72 0.11 7.46
CA PHE A 29 -2.79 -0.90 6.39
C PHE A 29 -4.20 -1.45 6.18
N ARG A 30 -4.94 -1.74 7.26
CA ARG A 30 -6.34 -2.17 7.18
C ARG A 30 -7.21 -1.10 6.53
N ALA A 31 -7.03 0.18 6.86
CA ALA A 31 -7.73 1.27 6.22
C ALA A 31 -7.38 1.37 4.73
N GLY A 32 -6.10 1.25 4.37
CA GLY A 32 -5.63 1.20 2.98
C GLY A 32 -6.28 0.08 2.19
N VAL A 33 -6.43 -1.12 2.77
CA VAL A 33 -7.13 -2.25 2.14
C VAL A 33 -8.62 -1.96 1.93
N ILE A 34 -9.30 -1.38 2.92
CA ILE A 34 -10.72 -1.00 2.79
C ILE A 34 -10.90 0.03 1.67
N ILE A 35 -10.06 1.07 1.65
CA ILE A 35 -10.07 2.09 0.59
C ILE A 35 -9.81 1.45 -0.78
N SER A 36 -8.88 0.50 -0.86
CA SER A 36 -8.56 -0.23 -2.08
C SER A 36 -9.76 -1.01 -2.63
N VAL A 37 -10.63 -1.56 -1.78
CA VAL A 37 -11.88 -2.21 -2.23
C VAL A 37 -12.79 -1.21 -2.96
N PHE A 38 -12.95 0.00 -2.43
CA PHE A 38 -13.71 1.06 -3.10
C PHE A 38 -13.07 1.52 -4.39
N VAL A 39 -11.74 1.69 -4.41
CA VAL A 39 -10.98 2.06 -5.62
C VAL A 39 -11.21 1.03 -6.71
N VAL A 40 -11.07 -0.27 -6.41
CA VAL A 40 -11.32 -1.36 -7.35
C VAL A 40 -12.76 -1.31 -7.88
N PHE A 41 -13.75 -1.10 -7.00
CA PHE A 41 -15.14 -0.95 -7.43
C PHE A 41 -15.29 0.19 -8.45
N PHE A 42 -14.76 1.39 -8.15
CA PHE A 42 -14.84 2.54 -9.07
C PHE A 42 -14.06 2.33 -10.36
N THR A 43 -12.91 1.66 -10.32
CA THR A 43 -12.09 1.34 -11.49
C THR A 43 -12.85 0.50 -12.53
N PHE A 44 -13.73 -0.39 -12.07
CA PHE A 44 -14.57 -1.21 -12.96
C PHE A 44 -15.94 -0.61 -13.23
N TYR A 45 -16.44 0.27 -12.35
CA TYR A 45 -17.70 0.99 -12.55
C TYR A 45 -17.61 2.01 -13.68
N TYR A 46 -16.52 2.80 -13.73
CA TYR A 46 -16.31 3.79 -14.79
C TYR A 46 -15.69 3.15 -16.06
N PRO A 47 -15.99 3.70 -17.26
CA PRO A 47 -15.42 3.22 -18.53
C PRO A 47 -13.97 3.71 -18.72
N LEU A 48 -13.11 3.42 -17.76
CA LEU A 48 -11.68 3.73 -17.81
C LEU A 48 -10.98 2.96 -18.93
N THR A 49 -10.02 3.60 -19.58
CA THR A 49 -9.09 2.93 -20.50
C THR A 49 -8.20 1.92 -19.77
N ASN A 50 -7.64 0.95 -20.50
CA ASN A 50 -6.73 -0.03 -19.91
C ASN A 50 -5.51 0.60 -19.23
N LEU A 51 -5.03 1.73 -19.77
CA LEU A 51 -3.91 2.47 -19.18
C LEU A 51 -4.30 3.14 -17.87
N GLU A 52 -5.45 3.81 -17.81
CA GLU A 52 -5.97 4.42 -16.58
C GLU A 52 -6.17 3.36 -15.48
N ARG A 53 -6.73 2.19 -15.83
CA ARG A 53 -6.85 1.06 -14.89
C ARG A 53 -5.49 0.61 -14.37
N ALA A 54 -4.51 0.41 -15.26
CA ALA A 54 -3.17 -0.01 -14.88
C ALA A 54 -2.50 1.00 -13.92
N VAL A 55 -2.66 2.29 -14.20
CA VAL A 55 -2.13 3.36 -13.33
C VAL A 55 -2.82 3.35 -11.97
N VAL A 56 -4.14 3.20 -11.89
CA VAL A 56 -4.86 3.11 -10.61
C VAL A 56 -4.41 1.90 -9.80
N PHE A 57 -4.27 0.72 -10.42
CA PHE A 57 -3.76 -0.46 -9.72
C PHE A 57 -2.33 -0.26 -9.23
N LEU A 58 -1.46 0.33 -10.05
CA LEU A 58 -0.06 0.57 -9.69
C LEU A 58 0.04 1.50 -8.48
N THR A 59 -0.69 2.62 -8.47
CA THR A 59 -0.65 3.57 -7.35
C THR A 59 -1.29 2.99 -6.09
N MET A 60 -2.39 2.26 -6.23
CA MET A 60 -3.04 1.56 -5.11
C MET A 60 -2.09 0.54 -4.44
N PHE A 61 -1.46 -0.33 -5.23
CA PHE A 61 -0.51 -1.29 -4.68
C PHE A 61 0.78 -0.65 -4.16
N ALA A 62 1.21 0.49 -4.72
CA ALA A 62 2.32 1.27 -4.16
C ALA A 62 2.00 1.81 -2.77
N VAL A 63 0.79 2.33 -2.54
CA VAL A 63 0.31 2.77 -1.20
C VAL A 63 0.34 1.60 -0.20
N LEU A 64 -0.25 0.46 -0.57
CA LEU A 64 -0.25 -0.72 0.31
C LEU A 64 1.17 -1.23 0.59
N GLY A 65 2.03 -1.24 -0.42
CA GLY A 65 3.43 -1.65 -0.28
C GLY A 65 4.21 -0.76 0.68
N ILE A 66 4.08 0.56 0.54
CA ILE A 66 4.79 1.51 1.42
C ILE A 66 4.26 1.48 2.85
N GLU A 67 2.96 1.23 3.06
CA GLU A 67 2.40 1.05 4.40
C GLU A 67 2.99 -0.18 5.10
N LEU A 68 3.14 -1.31 4.40
CA LEU A 68 3.81 -2.49 4.97
C LEU A 68 5.27 -2.22 5.30
N MET A 69 5.97 -1.45 4.46
CA MET A 69 7.35 -1.03 4.75
C MET A 69 7.41 -0.12 5.98
N ASN A 70 6.46 0.81 6.14
CA ASN A 70 6.36 1.64 7.34
C ASN A 70 6.16 0.78 8.59
N THR A 71 5.25 -0.20 8.55
CA THR A 71 5.06 -1.18 9.63
C THR A 71 6.36 -1.95 9.94
N GLN A 72 7.12 -2.36 8.93
CA GLN A 72 8.42 -3.02 9.13
C GLN A 72 9.40 -2.11 9.88
N VAL A 73 9.48 -0.83 9.49
CA VAL A 73 10.33 0.17 10.16
C VAL A 73 9.87 0.37 11.61
N GLU A 74 8.58 0.59 11.85
CA GLU A 74 8.03 0.78 13.19
C GLU A 74 8.33 -0.41 14.11
N ARG A 75 8.15 -1.64 13.63
CA ARG A 75 8.41 -2.85 14.43
C ARG A 75 9.89 -3.03 14.70
N THR A 76 10.72 -2.88 13.68
CA THR A 76 12.17 -3.04 13.81
C THR A 76 12.71 -2.02 14.81
N THR A 77 12.26 -0.77 14.71
CA THR A 77 12.67 0.29 15.63
C THR A 77 12.12 0.06 17.05
N ASN A 78 10.88 -0.38 17.21
CA ASN A 78 10.32 -0.75 18.53
C ASN A 78 11.10 -1.87 19.22
N LEU A 79 11.68 -2.81 18.47
CA LEU A 79 12.48 -3.90 19.03
C LEU A 79 13.84 -3.44 19.56
N ILE A 80 14.42 -2.37 18.99
CA ILE A 80 15.76 -1.88 19.34
C ILE A 80 15.75 -0.66 20.25
N ASP A 81 14.62 0.06 20.36
CA ASP A 81 14.50 1.26 21.17
C ASP A 81 14.43 0.94 22.66
N LYS A 82 15.58 1.05 23.35
CA LYS A 82 15.69 0.75 24.79
C LYS A 82 15.34 1.94 25.69
N ASN A 83 15.50 3.18 25.21
CA ASN A 83 15.45 4.40 26.04
C ASN A 83 14.81 5.60 25.32
N HIS A 84 13.89 5.38 24.37
CA HIS A 84 13.29 6.46 23.57
C HIS A 84 14.34 7.31 22.85
N ASN A 85 15.16 6.66 22.03
CA ASN A 85 16.21 7.33 21.27
C ASN A 85 15.62 8.37 20.31
N PRO A 86 16.01 9.67 20.40
CA PRO A 86 15.55 10.70 19.48
C PRO A 86 15.77 10.37 18.00
N GLU A 87 16.83 9.64 17.66
CA GLU A 87 17.10 9.20 16.28
C GLU A 87 16.06 8.19 15.79
N ILE A 88 15.59 7.29 16.67
CA ILE A 88 14.53 6.32 16.31
C ILE A 88 13.22 7.04 16.02
N ARG A 89 12.92 8.10 16.77
CA ARG A 89 11.76 8.95 16.47
C ARG A 89 11.88 9.55 15.07
N ILE A 90 13.03 10.12 14.71
CA ILE A 90 13.25 10.70 13.37
C ILE A 90 13.07 9.64 12.27
N ILE A 91 13.59 8.42 12.48
CA ILE A 91 13.42 7.31 11.51
C ILE A 91 11.94 6.99 11.30
N LYS A 92 11.15 6.92 12.37
CA LYS A 92 9.69 6.68 12.28
C LYS A 92 8.98 7.83 11.58
N ASP A 93 9.33 9.07 11.90
CA ASP A 93 8.75 10.26 11.28
C ASP A 93 9.04 10.31 9.77
N LEU A 94 10.25 9.92 9.35
CA LEU A 94 10.62 9.81 7.93
C LEU A 94 9.85 8.70 7.21
N ALA A 95 9.67 7.53 7.85
CA ALA A 95 8.90 6.43 7.28
C ALA A 95 7.42 6.81 7.09
N ALA A 96 6.82 7.46 8.09
CA ALA A 96 5.46 8.00 7.98
C ALA A 96 5.36 9.09 6.89
N GLY A 97 6.38 9.95 6.76
CA GLY A 97 6.49 10.94 5.70
C GLY A 97 6.52 10.32 4.30
N ALA A 98 7.22 9.19 4.12
CA ALA A 98 7.24 8.46 2.86
C ALA A 98 5.86 7.90 2.47
N VAL A 99 5.11 7.37 3.45
CA VAL A 99 3.72 6.94 3.24
C VAL A 99 2.86 8.13 2.80
N LEU A 100 2.97 9.26 3.50
CA LEU A 100 2.19 10.46 3.18
C LEU A 100 2.44 10.94 1.74
N LEU A 101 3.70 10.97 1.28
CA LEU A 101 4.03 11.35 -0.09
C LEU A 101 3.36 10.45 -1.13
N ILE A 102 3.41 9.13 -0.93
CA ILE A 102 2.81 8.16 -1.85
C ILE A 102 1.27 8.26 -1.84
N VAL A 103 0.66 8.46 -0.67
CA VAL A 103 -0.79 8.67 -0.55
C VAL A 103 -1.23 9.95 -1.28
N MET A 104 -0.48 11.05 -1.15
CA MET A 104 -0.77 12.29 -1.88
C MET A 104 -0.69 12.09 -3.40
N VAL A 105 0.36 11.42 -3.89
CA VAL A 105 0.48 11.10 -5.31
C VAL A 105 -0.68 10.22 -5.79
N ALA A 106 -1.04 9.19 -5.03
CA ALA A 106 -2.17 8.32 -5.35
C ALA A 106 -3.49 9.10 -5.41
N ALA A 107 -3.72 10.04 -4.49
CA ALA A 107 -4.91 10.90 -4.50
C ALA A 107 -4.94 11.83 -5.72
N ILE A 108 -3.82 12.44 -6.09
CA ILE A 108 -3.72 13.29 -7.29
C ILE A 108 -4.02 12.47 -8.56
N VAL A 109 -3.40 11.29 -8.68
CA VAL A 109 -3.62 10.38 -9.81
C VAL A 109 -5.08 9.93 -9.89
N ALA A 110 -5.67 9.55 -8.75
CA ALA A 110 -7.09 9.21 -8.68
C ALA A 110 -7.97 10.39 -9.11
N GLY A 111 -7.63 11.62 -8.70
CA GLY A 111 -8.31 12.83 -9.16
C GLY A 111 -8.25 13.01 -10.67
N PHE A 112 -7.05 12.95 -11.27
CA PHE A 112 -6.89 13.07 -12.73
C PHE A 112 -7.64 12.02 -13.53
N ILE A 113 -7.79 10.82 -12.97
CA ILE A 113 -8.49 9.73 -13.64
C ILE A 113 -9.99 9.84 -13.41
N PHE A 114 -10.47 9.88 -12.17
CA PHE A 114 -11.90 9.76 -11.87
C PHE A 114 -12.70 11.05 -12.03
N ILE A 115 -12.13 12.24 -11.78
CA ILE A 115 -12.87 13.52 -11.87
C ILE A 115 -13.47 13.72 -13.28
N PRO A 116 -12.73 13.53 -14.39
CA PRO A 116 -13.32 13.67 -15.72
C PRO A 116 -14.53 12.79 -15.98
N TYR A 117 -14.50 11.52 -15.54
CA TYR A 117 -15.63 10.59 -15.70
C TYR A 117 -16.81 10.93 -14.78
N ILE A 118 -16.55 11.45 -13.58
CA ILE A 118 -17.61 11.86 -12.63
C ILE A 118 -18.39 13.06 -13.17
N PHE A 119 -17.70 14.03 -13.77
CA PHE A 119 -18.32 15.26 -14.28
C PHE A 119 -18.71 15.21 -15.76
N GLY A 120 -18.58 14.04 -16.41
CA GLY A 120 -18.91 13.88 -17.83
C GLY A 120 -18.02 14.69 -18.77
N LEU A 121 -16.79 14.98 -18.35
CA LEU A 121 -15.75 15.60 -19.20
C LEU A 121 -15.10 14.57 -20.15
N LYS A 122 -15.40 13.28 -19.94
CA LYS A 122 -15.04 12.12 -20.76
C LYS A 122 -16.17 11.09 -20.75
#